data_AF-L8GRF9-F1
#
_entry.id   AF-L8GRF9-F1
#
_cell.length_a   1.000
_cell.length_b   1.000
_cell.length_c   1.000
_cell.angle_alpha   90.00
_cell.angle_beta   90.00
_cell.angle_gamma   90.00
#
_symmetry.space_group_name_H-M   'P 1'
#
loop_
_entity.id
_entity.type
_entity.pdbx_description
1 polymer ?
#
loop_
_entity_poly.entity_id
_entity_poly.type
_entity_poly.pdbx_seq_one_letter_code
_entity_poly.pdbx_strand_id
1 'polypeptide(L)'
;MNGRKVVTSAIIVSPPKDTWGPIQDIRLKFDKAYKRWMPHINLIYPFFPQSQFESVLPELKAGLAGVAPFTVRFETFDYFEHGASSCTLFLKPTVQPPNALRELQAALERVFPACNEQSTKSEDGFHAHLTVGQFRGKCAAESCGAAWEAVLGQTGDDQRCRVEERKLQSF
;
A
#
# COMPACT_ATOMS: atom_id res chain seq x y z
N MET A 1 -3.32 -8.99 -21.71
CA MET A 1 -4.78 -9.09 -21.41
C MET A 1 -5.37 -7.69 -21.42
N ASN A 2 -6.41 -7.43 -22.23
CA ASN A 2 -7.07 -6.11 -22.36
C ASN A 2 -8.45 -6.09 -21.68
N GLY A 3 -8.49 -6.30 -20.37
CA GLY A 3 -9.72 -6.16 -19.58
C GLY A 3 -9.99 -4.70 -19.19
N ARG A 4 -11.26 -4.27 -19.19
CA ARG A 4 -11.65 -2.98 -18.61
C ARG A 4 -11.30 -2.96 -17.12
N LYS A 5 -10.48 -2.00 -16.70
CA LYS A 5 -10.14 -1.80 -15.28
C LYS A 5 -11.31 -1.13 -14.54
N VAL A 6 -11.45 -1.44 -13.25
CA VAL A 6 -12.45 -0.86 -12.35
C VAL A 6 -11.79 -0.31 -11.10
N VAL A 7 -12.27 0.84 -10.63
CA VAL A 7 -11.77 1.49 -9.41
C VAL A 7 -12.19 0.77 -8.13
N THR A 8 -12.98 -0.29 -8.21
CA THR A 8 -13.45 -1.10 -7.07
C THR A 8 -12.56 -2.32 -6.79
N SER A 9 -11.44 -2.46 -7.50
CA SER A 9 -10.51 -3.57 -7.37
C SER A 9 -9.06 -3.10 -7.47
N ALA A 10 -8.16 -3.80 -6.79
CA ALA A 10 -6.74 -3.49 -6.71
C ALA A 10 -5.94 -4.76 -6.37
N ILE A 11 -4.64 -4.74 -6.67
CA ILE A 11 -3.65 -5.63 -6.02
C ILE A 11 -2.89 -4.79 -5.01
N ILE A 12 -2.83 -5.26 -3.76
CA ILE A 12 -2.33 -4.49 -2.62
C ILE A 12 -1.40 -5.32 -1.73
N VAL A 13 -0.58 -4.63 -0.94
CA VAL A 13 -0.02 -5.18 0.31
C VAL A 13 -0.80 -4.57 1.48
N SER A 14 -1.26 -5.39 2.41
CA SER A 14 -1.89 -4.92 3.66
C SER A 14 -1.08 -5.44 4.84
N PRO A 15 -0.85 -4.62 5.89
CA PRO A 15 -0.27 -5.13 7.11
C PRO A 15 -1.20 -6.17 7.77
N PRO A 16 -0.68 -7.04 8.65
CA PRO A 16 -1.48 -7.95 9.46
C PRO A 16 -2.60 -7.21 10.23
N LYS A 17 -3.77 -7.84 10.36
CA LYS A 17 -4.97 -7.19 10.93
C LYS A 17 -4.79 -6.74 12.39
N ASP A 18 -3.97 -7.45 13.14
CA ASP A 18 -3.61 -7.17 14.53
C ASP A 18 -2.79 -5.88 14.69
N THR A 19 -2.15 -5.38 13.63
CA THR A 19 -1.43 -4.10 13.65
C THR A 19 -2.29 -2.93 13.12
N TRP A 20 -3.56 -3.17 12.78
CA TRP A 20 -4.39 -2.14 12.16
C TRP A 20 -4.88 -1.06 13.13
N GLY A 21 -5.03 -1.36 14.42
CA GLY A 21 -5.66 -0.46 15.39
C GLY A 21 -5.12 0.98 15.32
N PRO A 22 -3.82 1.20 15.61
CA PRO A 22 -3.23 2.54 15.56
C PRO A 22 -3.35 3.22 14.19
N ILE A 23 -3.18 2.47 13.10
CA ILE A 23 -3.28 3.00 11.73
C ILE A 23 -4.72 3.45 11.44
N GLN A 24 -5.70 2.63 11.85
CA GLN A 24 -7.12 2.90 11.64
C GLN A 24 -7.63 4.04 12.52
N ASP A 25 -7.05 4.27 13.70
CA ASP A 25 -7.41 5.42 14.54
C ASP A 25 -7.08 6.76 13.86
N ILE A 26 -5.99 6.81 13.10
CA ILE A 26 -5.64 7.97 12.26
C ILE A 26 -6.62 8.04 11.08
N ARG A 27 -6.78 6.94 10.35
CA ARG A 27 -7.60 6.90 9.13
C ARG A 27 -9.06 7.22 9.38
N LEU A 28 -9.62 6.77 10.50
CA LEU A 28 -10.99 7.07 10.91
C LEU A 28 -11.26 8.58 10.96
N LYS A 29 -10.25 9.36 11.37
CA LYS A 29 -10.34 10.82 11.52
C LYS A 29 -10.04 11.56 10.22
N PHE A 30 -9.08 11.07 9.43
CA PHE A 30 -8.45 11.87 8.38
C PHE A 30 -8.47 11.26 6.97
N ASP A 31 -8.77 9.97 6.82
CA ASP A 31 -8.75 9.30 5.51
C ASP A 31 -10.17 9.13 4.95
N LYS A 32 -10.46 9.83 3.85
CA LYS A 32 -11.75 9.71 3.14
C LYS A 32 -12.01 8.28 2.65
N ALA A 33 -10.96 7.48 2.45
CA ALA A 33 -11.06 6.08 2.02
C ALA A 33 -11.24 5.08 3.17
N TYR A 34 -11.27 5.53 4.44
CA TYR A 34 -11.35 4.66 5.62
C TYR A 34 -12.44 3.60 5.54
N LYS A 35 -13.68 4.01 5.18
CA LYS A 35 -14.83 3.08 5.09
C LYS A 35 -14.74 2.10 3.93
N ARG A 36 -13.93 2.42 2.93
CA ARG A 36 -13.89 1.71 1.65
C ARG A 36 -12.83 0.62 1.62
N TRP A 37 -11.66 0.89 2.21
CA TRP A 37 -10.52 0.00 2.14
C TRP A 37 -9.83 -0.14 3.50
N MET A 38 -9.32 -1.33 3.77
CA MET A 38 -8.38 -1.60 4.86
C MET A 38 -7.07 -0.79 4.69
N PRO A 39 -6.19 -0.70 5.70
CA PRO A 39 -4.86 -0.13 5.52
C PRO A 39 -4.09 -0.89 4.43
N HIS A 40 -3.55 -0.20 3.43
CA HIS A 40 -2.92 -0.85 2.29
C HIS A 40 -1.88 0.04 1.59
N ILE A 41 -0.93 -0.61 0.91
CA ILE A 41 -0.11 -0.06 -0.16
C ILE A 41 -0.72 -0.54 -1.48
N ASN A 42 -1.02 0.38 -2.40
CA ASN A 42 -1.44 0.01 -3.75
C ASN A 42 -0.23 -0.44 -4.56
N LEU A 43 -0.27 -1.66 -5.10
CA LEU A 43 0.72 -2.14 -6.08
C LEU A 43 0.18 -1.96 -7.49
N ILE A 44 -1.09 -2.30 -7.69
CA ILE A 44 -1.83 -2.11 -8.94
C ILE A 44 -3.20 -1.55 -8.61
N TYR A 45 -3.50 -0.34 -9.08
CA TYR A 45 -4.81 0.27 -8.97
C TYR A 45 -4.99 1.31 -10.09
N PRO A 46 -6.11 1.27 -10.84
CA PRO A 46 -7.20 0.28 -10.78
C PRO A 46 -6.81 -1.10 -11.33
N PHE A 47 -7.59 -2.14 -11.02
CA PHE A 47 -7.38 -3.52 -11.54
C PHE A 47 -8.62 -4.07 -12.25
N PHE A 48 -8.58 -5.33 -12.71
CA PHE A 48 -9.70 -6.00 -13.38
C PHE A 48 -10.88 -6.26 -12.43
N PRO A 49 -12.12 -6.31 -12.93
CA PRO A 49 -13.27 -6.67 -12.09
C PRO A 49 -13.13 -8.07 -11.50
N GLN A 50 -13.75 -8.30 -10.35
CA GLN A 50 -13.70 -9.57 -9.61
C GLN A 50 -14.09 -10.79 -10.48
N SER A 51 -15.02 -10.61 -11.42
CA SER A 51 -15.43 -11.67 -12.36
C SER A 51 -14.31 -12.20 -13.26
N GLN A 52 -13.17 -11.48 -13.36
CA GLN A 52 -12.00 -11.90 -14.12
C GLN A 52 -10.88 -12.47 -13.24
N PHE A 53 -11.01 -12.47 -11.90
CA PHE A 53 -9.93 -12.92 -11.02
C PHE A 53 -9.51 -14.36 -11.28
N GLU A 54 -10.47 -15.28 -11.41
CA GLU A 54 -10.20 -16.68 -11.74
C GLU A 54 -9.43 -16.83 -13.06
N SER A 55 -9.75 -16.00 -14.05
CA SER A 55 -9.12 -16.07 -15.36
C SER A 55 -7.69 -15.53 -15.41
N VAL A 56 -7.28 -14.70 -14.44
CA VAL A 56 -5.94 -14.08 -14.40
C VAL A 56 -5.04 -14.66 -13.30
N LEU A 57 -5.61 -15.51 -12.45
CA LEU A 57 -4.89 -16.14 -11.34
C LEU A 57 -3.73 -17.03 -11.81
N PRO A 58 -3.81 -17.81 -12.90
CA PRO A 58 -2.69 -18.60 -13.40
C PRO A 58 -1.48 -17.73 -13.78
N GLU A 59 -1.70 -16.65 -14.52
CA GLU A 59 -0.66 -15.71 -14.94
C GLU A 59 -0.06 -14.96 -13.75
N LEU A 60 -0.90 -14.57 -12.79
CA LEU A 60 -0.45 -13.96 -11.55
C LEU A 60 0.45 -14.91 -10.76
N LYS A 61 0.04 -16.17 -10.57
CA LYS A 61 0.83 -17.21 -9.88
C LYS A 61 2.16 -17.44 -10.58
N ALA A 62 2.14 -17.58 -11.91
CA ALA A 62 3.34 -17.80 -12.70
C ALA A 62 4.30 -16.60 -12.64
N GLY A 63 3.79 -15.37 -12.76
CA GLY A 63 4.59 -14.16 -12.75
C GLY A 63 5.20 -13.81 -11.39
N LEU A 64 4.60 -14.30 -10.29
CA LEU A 64 5.09 -14.09 -8.94
C LEU A 64 5.86 -15.28 -8.36
N ALA A 65 6.00 -16.39 -9.09
CA ALA A 65 6.63 -17.61 -8.59
C ALA A 65 8.07 -17.41 -8.11
N GLY A 66 8.79 -16.42 -8.66
CA GLY A 66 10.16 -16.08 -8.27
C GLY A 66 10.29 -14.98 -7.22
N VAL A 67 9.19 -14.42 -6.70
CA VAL A 67 9.24 -13.34 -5.71
C VAL A 67 9.47 -13.95 -4.33
N ALA A 68 10.64 -13.69 -3.75
CA ALA A 68 10.98 -14.13 -2.41
C ALA A 68 10.19 -13.32 -1.35
N PRO A 69 9.90 -13.91 -0.17
CA PRO A 69 9.37 -13.17 0.96
C PRO A 69 10.30 -12.01 1.37
N PHE A 70 9.69 -10.91 1.82
CA PHE A 70 10.40 -9.73 2.30
C PHE A 70 9.67 -9.12 3.50
N THR A 71 10.38 -8.27 4.25
CA THR A 71 9.84 -7.58 5.43
C THR A 71 9.52 -6.14 5.09
N VAL A 72 8.38 -5.65 5.57
CA VAL A 72 7.97 -4.24 5.51
C VAL A 72 7.72 -3.75 6.93
N ARG A 73 8.31 -2.60 7.29
CA ARG A 73 8.07 -1.90 8.55
C ARG A 73 7.56 -0.49 8.26
N PHE A 74 6.67 0.01 9.11
CA PHE A 74 6.17 1.37 9.04
C PHE A 74 6.66 2.13 10.27
N GLU A 75 7.74 2.88 10.10
CA GLU A 75 8.46 3.51 11.22
C GLU A 75 8.33 5.04 11.20
N THR A 76 8.12 5.63 10.03
CA THR A 76 8.05 7.09 9.86
C THR A 76 6.87 7.49 9.00
N PHE A 77 6.39 8.71 9.20
CA PHE A 77 5.49 9.34 8.23
C PHE A 77 6.28 10.11 7.18
N ASP A 78 5.62 10.32 6.05
CA ASP A 78 6.04 11.23 4.99
C ASP A 78 4.76 11.75 4.31
N TYR A 79 4.89 12.67 3.36
CA TYR A 79 3.72 13.31 2.76
C TYR A 79 3.87 13.60 1.27
N PHE A 80 2.74 13.69 0.58
CA PHE A 80 2.65 14.21 -0.78
C PHE A 80 1.92 15.54 -0.78
N GLU A 81 2.49 16.55 -1.40
CA GLU A 81 1.80 17.81 -1.65
C GLU A 81 1.05 17.74 -2.99
N HIS A 82 -0.18 18.23 -2.99
CA HIS A 82 -1.06 18.28 -4.16
C HIS A 82 -1.45 19.74 -4.38
N GLY A 83 -0.52 20.51 -4.96
CA GLY A 83 -0.61 21.96 -5.00
C GLY A 83 -0.53 22.59 -3.60
N ALA A 84 -0.89 23.87 -3.48
CA ALA A 84 -0.64 24.65 -2.26
C ALA A 84 -1.57 24.31 -1.07
N SER A 85 -2.72 23.67 -1.30
CA SER A 85 -3.79 23.57 -0.30
C SER A 85 -4.17 22.14 0.09
N SER A 86 -3.54 21.13 -0.50
CA SER A 86 -3.87 19.72 -0.27
C SER A 86 -2.62 18.91 -0.02
N CYS A 87 -2.65 18.06 0.99
CA CYS A 87 -1.53 17.23 1.39
C CYS A 87 -2.04 15.84 1.80
N THR A 88 -1.36 14.79 1.37
CA THR A 88 -1.65 13.40 1.77
C THR A 88 -0.57 12.95 2.73
N LEU A 89 -0.95 12.59 3.96
CA LEU A 89 -0.05 11.97 4.94
C LEU A 89 -0.07 10.45 4.76
N PHE A 90 1.10 9.83 4.78
CA PHE A 90 1.22 8.39 4.66
C PHE A 90 2.32 7.82 5.55
N LEU A 91 2.19 6.54 5.90
CA LEU A 91 3.27 5.76 6.49
C LEU A 91 4.23 5.32 5.38
N LYS A 92 5.51 5.64 5.58
CA LYS A 92 6.59 5.28 4.65
C LYS A 92 7.12 3.89 4.99
N PRO A 93 7.10 2.93 4.05
CA PRO A 93 7.60 1.59 4.30
C PRO A 93 9.14 1.54 4.28
N THR A 94 9.74 1.03 5.34
CA THR A 94 11.11 0.51 5.35
C THR A 94 11.07 -0.95 4.90
N VAL A 95 11.79 -1.32 3.84
CA VAL A 95 11.69 -2.64 3.19
C VAL A 95 13.03 -3.39 3.26
N GLN A 96 12.98 -4.68 3.60
CA GLN A 96 14.13 -5.58 3.62
C GLN A 96 13.83 -6.89 2.85
N PRO A 97 14.59 -7.22 1.79
CA PRO A 97 15.70 -6.45 1.22
C PRO A 97 15.23 -5.11 0.61
N PRO A 98 16.14 -4.13 0.44
CA PRO A 98 15.81 -2.87 -0.22
C PRO A 98 15.15 -3.13 -1.58
N ASN A 99 14.22 -2.26 -1.98
CA ASN A 99 13.48 -2.32 -3.25
C ASN A 99 12.49 -3.48 -3.43
N ALA A 100 12.35 -4.43 -2.50
CA ALA A 100 11.48 -5.60 -2.71
C ALA A 100 10.02 -5.25 -3.08
N LEU A 101 9.45 -4.17 -2.49
CA LEU A 101 8.11 -3.68 -2.87
C LEU A 101 8.06 -3.16 -4.32
N ARG A 102 9.12 -2.48 -4.76
CA ARG A 102 9.23 -1.96 -6.14
C ARG A 102 9.42 -3.11 -7.13
N GLU A 103 10.20 -4.12 -6.77
CA GLU A 103 10.40 -5.31 -7.60
C GLU A 103 9.12 -6.14 -7.74
N LEU A 104 8.38 -6.32 -6.63
CA LEU A 104 7.05 -6.95 -6.64
C LEU A 104 6.09 -6.18 -7.56
N GLN A 105 6.07 -4.85 -7.44
CA GLN A 105 5.22 -4.00 -8.27
C GLN A 105 5.58 -4.11 -9.77
N ALA A 106 6.87 -4.07 -10.09
CA ALA A 106 7.35 -4.27 -11.46
C ALA A 106 7.04 -5.68 -11.99
N ALA A 107 7.09 -6.71 -11.14
CA ALA A 107 6.69 -8.06 -11.51
C ALA A 107 5.20 -8.14 -11.86
N LEU A 108 4.34 -7.50 -11.07
CA LEU A 108 2.91 -7.40 -11.35
C LEU A 108 2.62 -6.65 -12.66
N GLU A 109 3.32 -5.55 -12.94
CA GLU A 109 3.16 -4.83 -14.20
C GLU A 109 3.64 -5.63 -15.42
N ARG A 110 4.69 -6.46 -15.29
CA ARG A 110 5.07 -7.38 -16.37
C ARG A 110 3.97 -8.39 -16.70
N VAL A 111 3.24 -8.86 -15.68
CA VAL A 111 2.08 -9.76 -15.88
C VAL A 111 0.90 -8.99 -16.47
N PHE A 112 0.66 -7.77 -16.01
CA PHE A 112 -0.45 -6.93 -16.43
C PHE A 112 0.00 -5.56 -16.99
N PRO A 113 0.59 -5.49 -18.19
CA PRO A 113 1.18 -4.25 -18.71
C PRO A 113 0.19 -3.10 -18.88
N ALA A 114 -1.10 -3.42 -19.02
CA ALA A 114 -2.17 -2.44 -19.09
C ALA A 114 -2.52 -1.80 -17.74
N CYS A 115 -2.00 -2.28 -16.61
CA CYS A 115 -2.31 -1.82 -15.26
C CYS A 115 -1.12 -1.07 -14.62
N ASN A 116 -0.63 -0.04 -15.30
CA ASN A 116 0.63 0.66 -14.98
C ASN A 116 0.44 2.04 -14.32
N GLU A 117 -0.76 2.38 -13.85
CA GLU A 117 -1.03 3.69 -13.25
C GLU A 117 -0.13 4.01 -12.07
N GLN A 118 0.25 3.01 -11.25
CA GLN A 118 1.05 3.26 -10.06
C GLN A 118 2.48 3.65 -10.41
N SER A 119 3.06 3.14 -11.49
CA SER A 119 4.40 3.52 -11.96
C SER A 119 4.41 4.75 -12.86
N THR A 120 3.28 5.12 -13.47
CA THR A 120 3.20 6.24 -14.43
C THR A 120 2.59 7.52 -13.86
N LYS A 121 2.11 7.49 -12.62
CA LYS A 121 1.49 8.66 -11.96
C LYS A 121 2.45 9.83 -11.72
N SER A 122 3.75 9.57 -11.62
CA SER A 122 4.81 10.57 -11.43
C SER A 122 6.08 10.16 -12.15
N GLU A 123 6.95 11.14 -12.44
CA GLU A 123 8.25 10.91 -13.08
C GLU A 123 9.18 10.02 -12.24
N ASP A 124 9.01 10.01 -10.91
CA ASP A 124 9.77 9.17 -9.97
C ASP A 124 9.39 7.68 -9.98
N GLY A 125 8.41 7.30 -10.79
CA GLY A 125 7.91 5.93 -10.88
C GLY A 125 7.05 5.51 -9.69
N PHE A 126 7.03 4.21 -9.42
CA PHE A 126 6.28 3.66 -8.30
C PHE A 126 6.85 4.10 -6.94
N HIS A 127 5.98 4.71 -6.13
CA HIS A 127 6.27 5.11 -4.75
C HIS A 127 5.37 4.33 -3.79
N ALA A 128 5.95 3.40 -3.03
CA ALA A 128 5.21 2.62 -2.04
C ALA A 128 4.86 3.48 -0.80
N HIS A 129 3.58 3.53 -0.45
CA HIS A 129 3.09 4.30 0.69
C HIS A 129 1.77 3.72 1.21
N LEU A 130 1.50 3.87 2.51
CA LEU A 130 0.20 3.56 3.11
C LEU A 130 -0.45 4.86 3.59
N THR A 131 -1.44 5.34 2.85
CA THR A 131 -2.15 6.59 3.16
C THR A 131 -2.90 6.49 4.49
N VAL A 132 -2.68 7.47 5.37
CA VAL A 132 -3.37 7.57 6.66
C VAL A 132 -4.32 8.77 6.76
N GLY A 133 -4.20 9.75 5.86
CA GLY A 133 -5.13 10.87 5.83
C GLY A 133 -4.86 11.91 4.74
N GLN A 134 -5.86 12.75 4.48
CA GLN A 134 -5.75 13.90 3.58
C GLN A 134 -6.07 15.21 4.33
N PHE A 135 -5.19 16.19 4.20
CA PHE A 135 -5.15 17.42 4.98
C PHE A 135 -5.19 18.66 4.10
N ARG A 136 -5.63 19.78 4.67
CA ARG A 136 -5.57 21.10 4.03
C ARG A 136 -4.19 21.73 4.25
N GLY A 137 -3.24 21.34 3.41
CA GLY A 137 -1.87 21.85 3.43
C GLY A 137 -0.90 21.05 4.30
N LYS A 138 0.40 21.25 4.05
CA LYS A 138 1.52 20.51 4.63
C LYS A 138 1.59 20.59 6.16
N CYS A 139 1.49 21.79 6.73
CA CYS A 139 1.63 22.02 8.17
C CYS A 139 0.66 21.17 9.01
N ALA A 140 -0.58 20.99 8.54
CA ALA A 140 -1.57 20.15 9.22
C ALA A 140 -1.23 18.65 9.14
N ALA A 141 -0.68 18.19 8.00
CA ALA A 141 -0.24 16.81 7.83
C ALA A 141 0.96 16.50 8.74
N GLU A 142 1.97 17.37 8.77
CA GLU A 142 3.16 17.22 9.62
C GLU A 142 2.81 17.23 11.10
N SER A 143 1.95 18.17 11.52
CA SER A 143 1.47 18.24 12.92
C SER A 143 0.76 16.96 13.33
N CYS A 144 -0.02 16.36 12.43
CA CYS A 144 -0.65 15.07 12.67
C CYS A 144 0.41 13.96 12.76
N GLY A 145 1.31 13.84 11.78
CA GLY A 145 2.38 12.85 11.78
C GLY A 145 3.17 12.85 13.09
N ALA A 146 3.66 14.02 13.51
CA ALA A 146 4.43 14.17 14.74
C ALA A 146 3.66 13.72 16.00
N ALA A 147 2.35 13.99 16.07
CA ALA A 147 1.51 13.55 17.18
C ALA A 147 1.36 12.03 17.24
N TRP A 148 1.39 11.34 16.09
CA TRP A 148 1.20 9.89 16.01
C TRP A 148 2.50 9.07 15.99
N GLU A 149 3.64 9.65 15.60
CA GLU A 149 4.96 9.01 15.76
C GLU A 149 5.25 8.69 17.23
N ALA A 150 4.87 9.62 18.13
CA ALA A 150 4.98 9.41 19.57
C ALA A 150 4.14 8.22 20.08
N VAL A 151 3.07 7.85 19.37
CA VAL A 151 2.15 6.74 19.73
C VAL A 151 2.64 5.42 19.12
N LEU A 152 3.07 5.43 17.86
CA LEU A 152 3.59 4.24 17.17
C LEU A 152 4.94 3.77 17.74
N GLY A 153 5.78 4.67 18.27
CA GLY A 153 7.04 4.32 18.92
C GLY A 153 6.89 3.65 20.30
N GLN A 154 5.69 3.68 20.90
CA GLN A 154 5.41 3.06 22.20
C GLN A 154 4.86 1.63 22.08
N THR A 155 4.37 1.23 20.90
CA THR A 155 4.02 -0.16 20.59
C THR A 155 5.32 -0.91 20.28
N GLY A 156 5.93 -1.45 21.34
CA GLY A 156 7.29 -1.99 21.36
C GLY A 156 7.58 -3.15 20.39
N ASP A 157 8.88 -3.46 20.36
CA ASP A 157 9.72 -4.38 19.57
C ASP A 157 9.16 -5.80 19.22
N ASP A 158 7.93 -6.11 19.61
CA ASP A 158 7.31 -7.45 19.52
C ASP A 158 6.12 -7.53 18.54
N GLN A 159 5.66 -6.40 17.99
CA GLN A 159 4.69 -6.36 16.86
C GLN A 159 5.39 -6.22 15.51
N ARG A 160 6.44 -7.02 15.31
CA ARG A 160 7.12 -7.13 14.01
C ARG A 160 6.10 -7.61 12.99
N CYS A 161 5.77 -6.78 12.01
CA CYS A 161 5.13 -7.21 10.76
C CYS A 161 6.07 -8.16 10.02
N ARG A 162 6.18 -9.39 10.50
CA ARG A 162 6.54 -10.51 9.64
C ARG A 162 5.33 -10.70 8.74
N VAL A 163 5.55 -10.60 7.44
CA VAL A 163 4.74 -11.37 6.51
C VAL A 163 5.10 -12.83 6.79
N GLU A 164 4.58 -13.40 7.87
CA GLU A 164 4.72 -14.83 8.12
C GLU A 164 4.02 -15.57 6.99
N GLU A 165 4.60 -16.69 6.59
CA GLU A 165 4.05 -17.66 5.66
C GLU A 165 2.68 -18.16 6.14
N ARG A 166 1.65 -17.35 6.00
CA ARG A 166 0.36 -17.90 5.66
C ARG A 166 0.51 -18.33 4.22
N LYS A 167 0.75 -19.64 4.03
CA LYS A 167 0.32 -20.35 2.82
C LYS A 167 -0.91 -19.61 2.33
N LEU A 168 -0.86 -19.08 1.11
CA LEU A 168 -2.05 -18.65 0.39
C LEU A 168 -3.02 -19.82 0.53
N GLN A 169 -3.93 -19.72 1.51
CA GLN A 169 -4.99 -20.69 1.68
C GLN A 169 -5.76 -20.56 0.39
N SER A 170 -5.81 -21.68 -0.31
CA SER A 170 -6.54 -21.94 -1.52
C SER A 170 -7.74 -20.99 -1.64
N PHE A 171 -7.65 -20.06 -2.59
CA PHE A 171 -8.83 -19.71 -3.36
C PHE A 171 -9.09 -20.87 -4.31
#